data_AF-A0A3M1AR21-F1
#
_entry.id   AF-A0A3M1AR21-F1
#
_cell.length_a   1.000
_cell.length_b   1.000
_cell.length_c   1.000
_cell.angle_alpha   90.00
_cell.angle_beta   90.00
_cell.angle_gamma   90.00
#
_symmetry.space_group_name_H-M   'P 1'
#
loop_
_entity.id
_entity.type
_entity.pdbx_description
1 polymer ?
#
loop_
_entity_poly.entity_id
_entity_poly.type
_entity_poly.pdbx_seq_one_letter_code
_entity_poly.pdbx_strand_id
1 'polypeptide(L)'
;PTARQQEWLLSKLRKALAIPFEVIKHDAAIRPTVFGTRPFLGRHPEHAGLYIFNGLGTKGASLAPFFAKHFTAHLLDDAPLMKEVDIARFADKYMGSPPLAR
;
A
#
# COMPACT_ATOMS: atom_id res chain seq x y z
N PRO A 1 -10.55 -11.45 10.31
CA PRO A 1 -10.57 -12.92 10.13
C PRO A 1 -11.98 -13.48 10.40
N THR A 2 -12.61 -14.11 9.40
CA THR A 2 -13.98 -14.64 9.52
C THR A 2 -14.03 -16.12 9.18
N ALA A 3 -14.98 -16.86 9.78
CA ALA A 3 -15.16 -18.29 9.50
C ALA A 3 -15.36 -18.56 8.00
N ARG A 4 -16.18 -17.74 7.33
CA ARG A 4 -16.42 -17.81 5.88
C ARG A 4 -15.12 -17.71 5.06
N GLN A 5 -14.22 -16.79 5.41
CA GLN A 5 -12.96 -16.62 4.67
C GLN A 5 -11.97 -17.73 4.98
N GLN A 6 -11.97 -18.25 6.21
CA GLN A 6 -11.16 -19.41 6.57
C GLN A 6 -11.56 -20.64 5.74
N GLU A 7 -12.85 -20.93 5.64
CA GLU A 7 -13.36 -22.05 4.86
C GLU A 7 -13.04 -21.89 3.37
N TRP A 8 -13.17 -20.67 2.84
CA TRP A 8 -12.78 -20.36 1.47
C TRP A 8 -11.28 -20.64 1.21
N LEU A 9 -10.38 -20.18 2.09
CA LEU A 9 -8.93 -20.46 1.99
C LEU A 9 -8.63 -21.96 2.06
N LEU A 10 -9.26 -22.66 3.01
CA LEU A 10 -9.09 -24.12 3.17
C LEU A 10 -9.55 -24.90 1.94
N SER A 11 -10.64 -24.47 1.30
CA SER A 11 -11.13 -25.09 0.06
C SER A 11 -10.13 -24.97 -1.10
N LYS A 12 -9.33 -23.89 -1.12
CA LYS A 12 -8.28 -23.68 -2.14
C LYS A 12 -7.02 -24.45 -1.79
N LEU A 13 -6.61 -24.42 -0.52
CA LEU A 13 -5.41 -25.09 -0.05
C LEU A 13 -5.50 -26.62 -0.26
N ARG A 14 -6.64 -27.24 0.07
CA ARG A 14 -6.86 -28.69 -0.14
C ARG A 14 -6.81 -29.12 -1.61
N LYS A 15 -7.03 -28.20 -2.56
CA LYS A 15 -6.87 -28.47 -3.99
C LYS A 15 -5.41 -28.39 -4.43
N ALA A 16 -4.60 -27.58 -3.75
CA ALA A 16 -3.20 -27.36 -4.07
C ALA A 16 -2.26 -28.31 -3.32
N LEU A 17 -2.68 -28.82 -2.16
CA LEU A 17 -1.86 -29.62 -1.25
C LEU A 17 -2.51 -30.97 -0.98
N ALA A 18 -1.80 -32.05 -1.28
CA ALA A 18 -2.28 -33.44 -1.12
C ALA A 18 -1.91 -34.08 0.23
N ILE A 19 -1.11 -33.40 1.05
CA ILE A 19 -0.65 -33.90 2.35
C ILE A 19 -1.53 -33.38 3.50
N PRO A 20 -1.62 -34.10 4.62
CA PRO A 20 -2.28 -33.60 5.83
C PRO A 20 -1.63 -32.31 6.33
N PHE A 21 -2.45 -31.39 6.86
CA PHE A 21 -1.98 -30.14 7.46
C PHE A 21 -2.91 -29.72 8.61
N GLU A 22 -2.37 -28.90 9.51
CA GLU A 22 -3.09 -28.31 10.64
C GLU A 22 -3.11 -26.78 10.51
N VAL A 23 -4.22 -26.16 10.90
CA VAL A 23 -4.32 -24.70 10.97
C VAL A 23 -3.91 -24.23 12.36
N ILE A 24 -2.71 -23.66 12.48
CA ILE A 24 -2.19 -23.15 13.76
C ILE A 24 -2.79 -21.78 14.12
N LYS A 25 -3.02 -20.91 13.12
CA LYS A 25 -3.53 -19.55 13.35
C LYS A 25 -4.23 -18.97 12.11
N HIS A 26 -5.19 -18.06 12.32
CA HIS A 26 -5.85 -17.31 11.26
C HIS A 26 -5.97 -15.82 11.63
N ASP A 27 -5.09 -15.01 11.04
CA ASP A 27 -5.05 -13.57 11.25
C ASP A 27 -5.62 -12.79 10.07
N ALA A 28 -5.95 -11.53 10.30
CA ALA A 28 -6.25 -10.57 9.24
C ALA A 28 -5.62 -9.21 9.55
N ALA A 29 -5.31 -8.47 8.49
CA ALA A 29 -4.78 -7.12 8.59
C ALA A 29 -5.41 -6.22 7.53
N ILE A 30 -5.48 -4.92 7.84
CA ILE A 30 -5.86 -3.91 6.86
C ILE A 30 -4.66 -3.60 5.99
N ARG A 31 -4.86 -3.57 4.68
CA ARG A 31 -3.83 -3.23 3.70
C ARG A 31 -4.19 -1.91 3.05
N PRO A 32 -3.44 -0.83 3.32
CA PRO A 32 -3.57 0.39 2.55
C PRO A 32 -3.17 0.11 1.10
N THR A 33 -4.15 0.16 0.21
CA THR A 33 -3.99 -0.07 -1.22
C THR A 33 -4.38 1.18 -1.97
N VAL A 34 -3.73 1.40 -3.11
CA VAL A 34 -4.03 2.49 -4.02
C VAL A 34 -4.54 1.93 -5.33
N PHE A 35 -5.17 2.77 -6.14
CA PHE A 35 -5.54 2.39 -7.50
C PHE A 35 -4.25 2.21 -8.32
N GLY A 36 -3.95 0.97 -8.70
CA GLY A 36 -2.67 0.56 -9.29
C GLY A 36 -1.71 -0.07 -8.29
N THR A 37 -0.52 -0.43 -8.75
CA THR A 37 0.49 -1.17 -7.95
C THR A 37 1.60 -0.28 -7.39
N ARG A 38 1.49 1.05 -7.58
CA ARG A 38 2.54 2.02 -7.26
C ARG A 38 2.18 2.85 -6.05
N PRO A 39 2.99 2.84 -4.97
CA PRO A 39 2.68 3.52 -3.72
C PRO A 39 2.60 5.05 -3.88
N PHE A 40 2.15 5.71 -2.82
CA PHE A 40 2.09 7.16 -2.69
C PHE A 40 3.27 7.65 -1.88
N LEU A 41 4.14 8.42 -2.52
CA LEU A 41 5.28 9.10 -1.95
C LEU A 41 5.19 10.59 -2.27
N GLY A 42 5.51 11.46 -1.33
CA GLY A 42 5.66 12.90 -1.60
C GLY A 42 5.11 13.80 -0.51
N ARG A 43 5.15 15.10 -0.77
CA ARG A 43 4.80 16.16 0.18
C ARG A 43 3.32 16.54 0.06
N HIS A 44 2.69 16.83 1.19
CA HIS A 44 1.36 17.42 1.22
C HIS A 44 1.39 18.80 0.53
N PRO A 45 0.41 19.13 -0.33
CA PRO A 45 0.46 20.36 -1.12
C PRO A 45 0.35 21.64 -0.27
N GLU A 46 -0.42 21.59 0.82
CA GLU A 46 -0.71 22.78 1.66
C GLU A 46 0.06 22.83 2.97
N HIS A 47 0.66 21.72 3.40
CA HIS A 47 1.27 21.60 4.73
C HIS A 47 2.75 21.29 4.59
N ALA A 48 3.58 22.32 4.77
CA ALA A 48 5.03 22.18 4.75
C ALA A 48 5.48 21.18 5.85
N GLY A 49 6.43 20.31 5.51
CA GLY A 49 6.94 19.28 6.42
C GLY A 49 6.05 18.05 6.58
N LEU A 50 4.85 18.02 5.99
CA LEU A 50 3.99 16.85 5.98
C LEU A 50 4.23 16.01 4.73
N TYR A 51 4.47 14.71 4.91
CA TYR A 51 4.80 13.77 3.85
C TYR A 51 3.97 12.49 3.96
N ILE A 52 3.75 11.82 2.83
CA ILE A 52 3.11 10.51 2.78
C ILE A 52 4.09 9.46 2.26
N PHE A 53 4.07 8.30 2.93
CA PHE A 53 4.63 7.05 2.45
C PHE A 53 3.58 5.97 2.68
N ASN A 54 2.79 5.63 1.66
CA ASN A 54 1.67 4.70 1.84
C ASN A 54 1.32 3.96 0.55
N GLY A 55 0.29 3.11 0.58
CA GLY A 55 -0.25 2.46 -0.61
C GLY A 55 0.57 1.29 -1.13
N LEU A 56 1.41 0.70 -0.29
CA LEU A 56 2.29 -0.41 -0.63
C LEU A 56 1.57 -1.72 -1.02
N GLY A 57 0.30 -1.87 -0.60
CA GLY A 57 -0.57 -2.97 -1.00
C GLY A 57 -0.03 -4.36 -0.68
N THR A 58 -0.32 -5.33 -1.56
CA THR A 58 0.00 -6.76 -1.35
C THR A 58 1.48 -7.10 -1.46
N LYS A 59 2.29 -6.19 -2.04
CA LYS A 59 3.74 -6.33 -2.19
C LYS A 59 4.52 -5.45 -1.22
N GLY A 60 3.90 -5.01 -0.13
CA GLY A 60 4.53 -4.03 0.75
C GLY A 60 5.83 -4.50 1.38
N ALA A 61 5.93 -5.77 1.79
CA ALA A 61 7.17 -6.30 2.36
C ALA A 61 8.35 -6.26 1.37
N SER A 62 8.11 -6.53 0.08
CA SER A 62 9.17 -6.53 -0.94
C SER A 62 9.45 -5.14 -1.51
N LEU A 63 8.44 -4.27 -1.59
CA LEU A 63 8.59 -2.92 -2.15
C LEU A 63 9.04 -1.87 -1.12
N ALA A 64 8.76 -2.08 0.16
CA ALA A 64 9.07 -1.10 1.20
C ALA A 64 10.56 -0.72 1.24
N PRO A 65 11.54 -1.65 1.21
CA PRO A 65 12.96 -1.27 1.29
C PRO A 65 13.41 -0.40 0.11
N PHE A 66 12.98 -0.75 -1.10
CA PHE A 66 13.30 0.01 -2.32
C PHE A 66 12.74 1.43 -2.24
N PHE A 67 11.44 1.56 -1.95
CA PHE A 67 10.80 2.88 -1.91
C PHE A 67 11.20 3.70 -0.69
N ALA A 68 11.55 3.08 0.44
CA ALA A 68 12.14 3.76 1.59
C ALA A 68 13.44 4.46 1.18
N LYS A 69 14.36 3.73 0.56
CA LYS A 69 15.61 4.31 0.06
C LYS A 69 15.37 5.42 -0.97
N HIS A 70 14.48 5.18 -1.92
CA HIS A 70 14.08 6.16 -2.94
C HIS A 70 13.52 7.44 -2.31
N PHE A 71 12.66 7.31 -1.30
CA PHE A 71 12.05 8.46 -0.63
C PHE A 71 13.03 9.20 0.27
N THR A 72 13.93 8.49 0.95
CA THR A 72 15.00 9.12 1.74
C THR A 72 15.91 9.98 0.86
N ALA A 73 16.32 9.49 -0.32
CA ALA A 73 17.12 10.28 -1.26
C ALA A 73 16.37 11.55 -1.74
N HIS A 74 15.05 11.45 -1.93
CA HIS A 74 14.24 12.62 -2.24
C HIS A 74 14.19 13.63 -1.09
N LEU A 75 14.09 13.17 0.15
CA LEU A 75 13.94 14.04 1.32
C LEU A 75 15.26 14.71 1.76
N LEU A 76 16.40 14.04 1.55
CA LEU A 76 17.70 14.50 2.05
C LEU A 76 18.57 15.13 0.97
N ASP A 77 18.47 14.66 -0.26
CA ASP A 77 19.36 15.02 -1.36
C ASP A 77 18.63 15.70 -2.53
N ASP A 78 17.35 16.08 -2.33
CA ASP A 78 16.46 16.66 -3.36
C ASP A 78 16.37 15.81 -4.65
N ALA A 79 16.60 14.50 -4.55
CA ALA A 79 16.49 13.59 -5.70
C ALA A 79 15.04 13.55 -6.23
N PRO A 80 14.81 13.51 -7.55
CA PRO A 80 13.46 13.53 -8.10
C PRO A 80 12.69 12.24 -7.76
N LEU A 81 11.40 12.37 -7.44
CA LEU A 81 10.52 11.21 -7.31
C LEU A 81 10.21 10.60 -8.69
N MET A 82 10.09 9.27 -8.72
CA MET A 82 9.47 8.62 -9.86
C MET A 82 8.04 9.14 -10.04
N LYS A 83 7.69 9.59 -11.24
CA LYS A 83 6.35 10.14 -11.57
C LYS A 83 5.20 9.21 -11.17
N GLU A 84 5.46 7.90 -11.20
CA GLU A 84 4.48 6.86 -10.89
C GLU A 84 4.21 6.66 -9.40
N VAL A 85 5.01 7.26 -8.51
CA VAL A 85 4.79 7.17 -7.05
C VAL A 85 4.56 8.53 -6.42
N ASP A 86 4.93 9.60 -7.12
CA ASP A 86 4.68 10.96 -6.71
C ASP A 86 3.17 11.21 -6.55
N ILE A 87 2.76 11.70 -5.38
CA ILE A 87 1.37 12.08 -5.12
C ILE A 87 0.92 13.30 -5.91
N ALA A 88 1.86 14.14 -6.39
CA ALA A 88 1.56 15.30 -7.20
C ALA A 88 0.81 14.94 -8.49
N ARG A 89 0.95 13.70 -9.00
CA ARG A 89 0.20 13.20 -10.17
C ARG A 89 -1.33 13.21 -10.00
N PHE A 90 -1.81 13.40 -8.77
CA PHE A 90 -3.24 13.47 -8.46
C PHE A 90 -3.70 14.86 -8.02
N ALA A 91 -2.82 15.87 -8.04
CA ALA A 91 -3.13 17.23 -7.63
C ALA A 91 -4.38 17.75 -8.36
N ASP A 92 -4.39 17.69 -9.69
CA ASP A 92 -5.51 18.19 -10.51
C ASP A 92 -6.84 17.45 -10.22
N LYS A 93 -6.76 16.17 -9.86
CA LYS A 93 -7.94 15.33 -9.64
C LYS A 93 -8.63 15.60 -8.31
N TYR A 94 -7.88 15.96 -7.26
CA TYR A 94 -8.43 16.05 -5.90
C TYR A 94 -8.30 17.43 -5.26
N MET A 95 -7.49 18.34 -5.80
CA MET A 95 -7.35 19.70 -5.26
C MET A 95 -8.46 20.67 -5.73
N GLY A 96 -9.33 20.24 -6.66
CA GLY A 96 -10.54 20.97 -7.07
C GLY A 96 -11.85 20.41 -6.53
N SER A 97 -11.81 19.31 -5.77
CA SER A 97 -13.01 18.69 -5.19
C SER A 97 -13.20 19.18 -3.74
N PRO A 98 -14.41 19.60 -3.33
CA PRO A 98 -14.65 19.94 -1.92
C PRO A 98 -14.30 18.74 -1.03
N PRO A 99 -13.78 18.97 0.19
CA PRO A 99 -13.44 17.89 1.09
C PRO A 99 -14.67 16.99 1.26
N LEU A 100 -14.48 15.68 1.05
CA LEU A 100 -15.52 14.68 1.28
C LEU A 100 -16.06 14.90 2.69
N ALA A 101 -17.31 15.36 2.77
CA ALA A 101 -18.01 15.55 4.04
C ALA A 101 -17.97 14.23 4.81
N ARG A 102 -17.51 14.31 6.06
CA ARG A 102 -17.44 13.17 6.99
C ARG A 102 -18.83 12.69 7.37
#